data_AF-A0A328TQ57-F1
#
_entry.id   AF-A0A328TQ57-F1
#
_cell.length_a   1.000
_cell.length_b   1.000
_cell.length_c   1.000
_cell.angle_alpha   90.00
_cell.angle_beta   90.00
_cell.angle_gamma   90.00
#
_symmetry.space_group_name_H-M   'P 1'
#
loop_
_entity.id
_entity.type
_entity.pdbx_description
1 polymer ?
#
loop_
_entity_poly.entity_id
_entity_poly.type
_entity_poly.pdbx_seq_one_letter_code
_entity_poly.pdbx_strand_id
1 'polypeptide(L)' 'MKAALDGVPLQPLTPPEGVVAVKIDRSTGKLANGGGNTRDEYFINGTQPTEYSVHDVGTTLMDNGESHELF' A
#
# COMPACT_ATOMS: atom_id res chain seq x y z
N MET A 1 0.97 -27.67 10.93
CA MET A 1 -0.51 -27.51 10.99
C MET A 1 -1.28 -28.19 9.84
N LYS A 2 -0.65 -28.89 8.88
CA LYS A 2 -1.35 -29.45 7.69
C LYS A 2 -2.53 -30.39 8.01
N ALA A 3 -2.36 -31.36 8.90
CA ALA A 3 -3.41 -32.34 9.23
C ALA A 3 -4.47 -31.81 10.21
N ALA A 4 -4.10 -30.87 11.08
CA ALA A 4 -4.99 -30.37 12.13
C ALA A 4 -6.03 -29.34 11.61
N LEU A 5 -5.74 -28.71 10.47
CA LEU A 5 -6.64 -27.73 9.84
C LEU A 5 -7.43 -28.33 8.66
N ASP A 6 -7.31 -29.63 8.41
CA ASP A 6 -8.06 -30.29 7.35
C ASP A 6 -9.57 -30.23 7.65
N GLY A 7 -10.36 -29.75 6.68
CA GLY A 7 -11.80 -29.50 6.85
C GLY A 7 -12.17 -28.31 7.75
N VAL A 8 -11.21 -27.59 8.34
CA VAL A 8 -11.50 -26.39 9.15
C VAL A 8 -11.73 -25.21 8.21
N PRO A 9 -12.91 -24.53 8.27
CA PRO A 9 -13.16 -23.37 7.43
C PRO A 9 -12.22 -22.21 7.80
N LEU A 10 -11.81 -21.44 6.80
CA LEU A 10 -11.03 -20.22 7.02
C LEU A 10 -11.89 -19.20 7.77
N GLN A 11 -11.38 -18.74 8.91
CA GLN A 11 -12.00 -17.63 9.62
C GLN A 11 -11.61 -16.30 8.95
N PRO A 12 -12.58 -15.44 8.59
CA PRO A 12 -12.27 -14.13 8.04
C PRO A 12 -11.51 -13.29 9.06
N LEU A 13 -10.49 -12.57 8.59
CA LEU A 13 -9.74 -11.65 9.41
C LEU A 13 -10.51 -10.33 9.53
N THR A 14 -11.10 -10.09 10.70
CA THR A 14 -11.71 -8.81 11.05
C THR A 14 -10.73 -8.03 11.94
N PRO A 15 -10.29 -6.82 11.54
CA PRO A 15 -9.41 -6.01 12.37
C PRO A 15 -10.06 -5.73 13.74
N PRO A 16 -9.31 -5.86 14.86
CA PRO A 16 -9.80 -5.47 16.17
C PRO A 16 -10.14 -3.97 16.25
N GLU A 17 -10.91 -3.60 17.26
CA GLU A 17 -11.13 -2.18 17.57
C GLU A 17 -9.79 -1.46 17.82
N GLY A 18 -9.65 -0.26 17.27
CA GLY A 18 -8.41 0.52 17.38
C GLY A 18 -7.31 0.09 16.41
N VAL A 19 -7.55 -0.88 15.51
CA VAL A 19 -6.63 -1.22 14.42
C VAL A 19 -7.20 -0.73 13.08
N VAL A 20 -6.38 -0.04 12.30
CA VAL A 20 -6.74 0.47 10.97
C VAL A 20 -5.91 -0.23 9.89
N ALA A 21 -6.51 -0.47 8.73
CA ALA A 21 -5.82 -0.96 7.54
C ALA A 21 -5.51 0.22 6.61
N VAL A 22 -4.23 0.38 6.23
CA VAL A 22 -3.77 1.48 5.39
C VAL A 22 -2.95 0.93 4.23
N LYS A 23 -3.15 1.49 3.04
CA LYS A 23 -2.37 1.13 1.86
C LYS A 23 -1.06 1.92 1.83
N ILE A 24 0.07 1.22 1.94
CA ILE A 24 1.41 1.80 1.96
C ILE A 24 2.22 1.42 0.72
N ASP A 25 3.22 2.23 0.39
CA ASP A 25 4.28 1.83 -0.54
C ASP A 25 5.25 0.87 0.17
N ARG A 26 5.56 -0.25 -0.48
CA ARG A 26 6.35 -1.35 0.13
C ARG A 26 7.79 -0.96 0.42
N SER A 27 8.34 0.01 -0.30
CA SER A 27 9.74 0.40 -0.21
C SER A 27 9.98 1.43 0.88
N THR A 28 9.04 2.36 1.05
CA THR A 28 9.18 3.52 1.94
C THR A 28 8.41 3.38 3.24
N GLY A 29 7.37 2.54 3.29
CA GLY A 29 6.45 2.46 4.44
C GLY A 29 5.53 3.68 4.58
N LYS A 30 5.60 4.64 3.66
CA LYS A 30 4.71 5.82 3.59
C LYS A 30 3.39 5.46 2.93
N LEU A 31 2.40 6.34 3.01
CA LEU A 31 1.14 6.19 2.30
C LEU A 31 1.40 6.02 0.79
N ALA A 32 0.71 5.08 0.16
CA ALA A 32 0.83 4.87 -1.27
C ALA A 32 0.12 5.98 -2.05
N ASN A 33 0.76 6.47 -3.11
CA ASN A 33 0.20 7.47 -4.04
C ASN A 33 -0.31 6.86 -5.37
N GLY A 34 -0.58 5.55 -5.37
CA GLY A 34 -0.80 4.77 -6.60
C GLY A 34 0.45 4.03 -7.07
N GLY A 35 0.31 3.21 -8.10
CA GLY A 35 1.37 2.32 -8.61
C GLY A 35 1.26 0.87 -8.13
N GLY A 36 2.09 -0.01 -8.70
CA GLY A 36 2.04 -1.46 -8.44
C GLY A 36 2.71 -1.92 -7.13
N ASN A 37 3.57 -1.09 -6.53
CA ASN A 37 4.40 -1.47 -5.37
C ASN A 37 3.71 -1.17 -4.02
N THR A 38 2.46 -1.58 -3.88
CA THR A 38 1.67 -1.28 -2.67
C THR A 38 1.31 -2.53 -1.87
N ARG A 39 0.98 -2.36 -0.58
CA ARG A 39 0.35 -3.39 0.25
C ARG A 39 -0.62 -2.76 1.23
N ASP A 40 -1.57 -3.54 1.72
CA ASP A 40 -2.34 -3.18 2.91
C ASP A 40 -1.56 -3.61 4.16
N GLU A 41 -1.45 -2.72 5.14
CA GLU A 41 -0.73 -2.93 6.39
C GLU A 41 -1.56 -2.42 7.56
N TYR A 42 -1.47 -3.08 8.72
CA TYR A 42 -2.28 -2.78 9.89
C TYR A 42 -1.51 -1.94 10.91
N PHE A 43 -2.17 -0.93 11.45
CA PHE A 43 -1.61 -0.02 12.44
C PHE A 43 -2.56 0.15 13.61
N ILE A 44 -2.00 0.45 14.79
CA ILE A 44 -2.79 1.02 15.88
C ILE A 44 -3.28 2.39 15.41
N ASN A 45 -4.54 2.72 15.68
CA ASN A 45 -5.12 3.99 15.27
C ASN A 45 -4.30 5.16 15.83
N GLY A 46 -3.83 6.03 14.95
CA GLY A 46 -2.98 7.17 15.27
C GLY A 46 -1.48 6.91 15.08
N THR A 47 -1.08 5.67 14.77
CA THR A 47 0.33 5.31 14.50
C THR A 47 0.60 5.02 13.03
N GLN A 48 -0.41 5.14 12.16
CA GLN A 48 -0.22 4.99 10.71
C GLN A 48 0.62 6.15 10.13
N PRO A 49 1.36 5.93 9.03
CA PRO A 49 2.04 7.01 8.33
C PRO A 49 1.04 8.08 7.88
N THR A 50 1.46 9.34 7.92
CA THR A 50 0.66 10.50 7.50
C THR A 50 1.18 11.14 6.22
N GLU A 51 2.41 10.85 5.84
CA GLU A 51 3.03 11.32 4.61
C GLU A 51 2.88 10.31 3.48
N TYR A 52 2.79 10.81 2.26
CA TYR A 52 2.78 9.98 1.07
C TYR A 52 4.18 9.73 0.50
N SER A 53 4.32 8.59 -0.16
CA SER A 53 5.47 8.27 -0.99
C SER A 53 5.52 9.19 -2.21
N VAL A 54 6.69 9.75 -2.48
CA VAL A 54 6.97 10.44 -3.74
C VAL A 54 7.67 9.42 -4.62
N HIS A 55 7.02 9.04 -5.70
CA HIS A 55 7.68 8.30 -6.77
C HIS A 55 8.33 9.34 -7.67
N ASP A 56 9.63 9.20 -7.91
CA ASP A 56 10.34 9.99 -8.91
C ASP A 56 9.81 9.53 -10.27
N VAL A 57 8.68 10.09 -10.71
CA VAL A 57 8.31 10.07 -12.11
C VAL A 57 9.26 11.06 -12.77
N GLY A 58 10.27 10.54 -13.48
CA GLY A 58 11.22 11.37 -14.22
C GLY A 58 10.46 12.46 -14.96
N THR A 59 10.91 13.71 -14.80
CA THR A 59 10.21 14.94 -15.19
C THR A 59 9.47 14.78 -16.52
N THR A 60 8.16 14.53 -16.47
CA THR A 60 7.34 14.46 -17.69
C THR A 60 7.00 15.90 -18.06
N LEU A 61 7.69 16.45 -19.05
CA LEU A 61 7.33 17.75 -19.61
C LEU A 61 6.09 17.55 -20.49
N MET A 62 4.99 18.20 -20.13
CA MET A 62 3.86 18.39 -21.03
C MET A 62 4.19 19.57 -21.94
N ASP A 63 4.77 19.30 -23.12
CA ASP A 63 4.79 20.27 -24.21
C ASP A 63 3.67 19.94 -25.18
N ASN A 64 2.83 20.92 -25.51
CA ASN A 64 1.81 20.91 -26.57
C ASN A 64 0.84 19.69 -26.70
N GLY A 65 0.74 18.82 -25.68
CA GLY A 65 -0.18 17.67 -25.67
C GLY A 65 0.49 16.32 -25.93
N GLU A 66 1.81 16.30 -26.16
CA GLU A 66 2.60 15.07 -26.28
C GLU A 66 3.47 14.87 -25.04
N SER A 67 3.24 13.79 -24.30
CA SER A 67 4.07 13.42 -23.15
C SER A 67 5.39 12.84 -23.64
N HIS A 68 6.51 13.53 -23.39
CA HIS A 68 7.85 12.99 -23.61
C HIS A 68 8.50 12.66 -22.27
N GLU A 69 8.95 11.41 -22.13
CA GLU A 69 9.74 10.96 -20.99
C GLU A 69 11.22 11.26 -21.26
N LEU A 70 11.86 12.05 -20.40
CA LEU A 70 13.31 12.30 -20.42
C LEU A 70 14.01 11.18 -19.64
N PHE A 71 14.46 10.17 -20.37
CA PHE A 71 15.44 9.18 -19.91
C PHE A 71 16.71 9.26 -20.75
#